data_AF-A0A3Q3FYD7-F1
#
_entry.id   AF-A0A3Q3FYD7-F1
#
_cell.length_a   1.000
_cell.length_b   1.000
_cell.length_c   1.000
_cell.angle_alpha   90.00
_cell.angle_beta   90.00
_cell.angle_gamma   90.00
#
_symmetry.space_group_name_H-M   'P 1'
#
loop_
_entity.id
_entity.type
_entity.pdbx_description
1 polymer ?
#
loop_
_entity_poly.entity_id
_entity_poly.type
_entity_poly.pdbx_seq_one_letter_code
_entity_poly.pdbx_strand_id
1 'polypeptide(L)'
;MPSGATAYLSRCDWIQSGTRGLCSTSLRREGVAVGADVRPSDALFDLMGVCFRVFLTSIGVRMAAMFTCCLGCCGDGASGHIPLKEMPTVQLDTHHMGTDVVIVKSGRRICGTGGCLANAPLHQNKSYFEFKIQSTGIWGIGVATQKVNLNQVPLGRDTNSLVLRHDGSVYHNNEEKNRLPANSLPQEGDIVGVTYDHVELNLYLNGKNMHCPASGIRGTVFPVVYVDDSAILDCQFSDFYHTAPHGFEKILFEQQIF
;
A
#
# COMPACT_ATOMS: atom_id res chain seq x y z
N MET A 1 -30.03 -52.79 -27.69
CA MET A 1 -30.54 -52.38 -26.37
C MET A 1 -29.37 -51.92 -25.53
N PRO A 2 -29.24 -50.63 -25.18
CA PRO A 2 -29.31 -49.44 -26.02
C PRO A 2 -27.89 -48.92 -26.38
N SER A 3 -27.84 -48.22 -27.51
CA SER A 3 -26.73 -47.43 -28.04
C SER A 3 -27.22 -45.98 -28.17
N GLY A 4 -26.32 -45.00 -28.16
CA GLY A 4 -26.63 -43.68 -28.70
C GLY A 4 -26.02 -42.50 -27.95
N ALA A 5 -24.91 -41.99 -28.46
CA ALA A 5 -24.47 -40.62 -28.26
C ALA A 5 -25.35 -39.66 -29.08
N THR A 6 -25.59 -38.43 -28.62
CA THR A 6 -25.94 -37.30 -29.51
C THR A 6 -25.51 -35.96 -28.90
N ALA A 7 -24.99 -35.11 -29.77
CA ALA A 7 -24.38 -33.82 -29.52
C ALA A 7 -25.35 -32.64 -29.74
N TYR A 8 -24.99 -31.51 -29.14
CA TYR A 8 -25.01 -30.11 -29.62
C TYR A 8 -26.20 -29.51 -30.43
N LEU A 9 -26.68 -28.39 -29.85
CA LEU A 9 -27.11 -27.09 -30.43
C LEU A 9 -28.43 -26.91 -31.19
N SER A 10 -28.82 -25.63 -31.16
CA SER A 10 -29.89 -24.91 -31.89
C SER A 10 -31.27 -24.96 -31.20
N ARG A 11 -32.07 -23.90 -31.14
CA ARG A 11 -32.13 -22.63 -31.88
C ARG A 11 -33.22 -21.77 -31.22
N CYS A 12 -33.14 -20.44 -31.29
CA CYS A 12 -34.31 -19.55 -31.36
C CYS A 12 -33.85 -18.19 -31.90
N ASP A 13 -33.68 -18.12 -33.22
CA ASP A 13 -33.66 -16.88 -34.01
C ASP A 13 -35.06 -16.67 -34.59
N TRP A 14 -35.59 -15.45 -34.46
CA TRP A 14 -36.75 -14.93 -35.21
C TRP A 14 -36.30 -13.77 -36.11
N ILE A 15 -36.07 -14.08 -37.40
CA ILE A 15 -36.78 -13.56 -38.61
C ILE A 15 -37.55 -12.22 -38.43
N GLN A 16 -37.49 -11.15 -39.25
CA GLN A 16 -37.07 -10.91 -40.65
C GLN A 16 -37.03 -9.39 -41.00
N SER A 17 -36.20 -9.03 -42.01
CA SER A 17 -36.29 -7.98 -43.07
C SER A 17 -36.70 -6.51 -42.75
N GLY A 18 -36.23 -5.45 -43.42
CA GLY A 18 -35.36 -5.26 -44.58
C GLY A 18 -35.46 -3.82 -45.13
N THR A 19 -34.32 -3.12 -45.20
CA THR A 19 -33.86 -2.11 -46.19
C THR A 19 -34.72 -0.97 -46.78
N ARG A 20 -34.12 0.23 -46.71
CA ARG A 20 -34.00 1.36 -47.67
C ARG A 20 -35.11 2.44 -47.74
N GLY A 21 -34.66 3.71 -47.70
CA GLY A 21 -35.37 4.84 -48.32
C GLY A 21 -35.15 6.20 -47.67
N LEU A 22 -34.39 7.07 -48.33
CA LEU A 22 -34.20 8.51 -48.05
C LEU A 22 -35.52 9.29 -48.12
N CYS A 23 -35.71 10.32 -47.28
CA CYS A 23 -36.16 11.67 -47.70
C CYS A 23 -36.15 12.67 -46.54
N SER A 24 -35.62 13.87 -46.78
CA SER A 24 -35.77 15.05 -45.93
C SER A 24 -37.17 15.66 -46.06
N THR A 25 -37.73 16.21 -44.99
CA THR A 25 -38.31 17.57 -45.00
C THR A 25 -38.69 18.03 -43.59
N SER A 26 -38.27 19.26 -43.30
CA SER A 26 -38.75 20.16 -42.25
C SER A 26 -40.28 20.35 -42.30
N LEU A 27 -40.95 20.39 -41.14
CA LEU A 27 -41.77 21.53 -40.71
C LEU A 27 -42.24 21.37 -39.25
N ARG A 28 -42.02 22.43 -38.46
CA ARG A 28 -42.87 23.11 -37.45
C ARG A 28 -44.00 22.34 -36.73
N ARG A 29 -44.44 22.65 -35.49
CA ARG A 29 -44.07 23.54 -34.37
C ARG A 29 -45.34 23.59 -33.50
N GLU A 30 -45.37 22.96 -32.34
CA GLU A 30 -46.17 23.32 -31.14
C GLU A 30 -45.49 22.60 -29.96
N GLY A 31 -45.10 23.18 -28.82
CA GLY A 31 -45.45 24.47 -28.25
C GLY A 31 -46.06 24.30 -26.86
N VAL A 32 -45.31 23.79 -25.87
CA VAL A 32 -45.62 24.00 -24.43
C VAL A 32 -44.30 24.17 -23.67
N ALA A 33 -44.05 25.42 -23.24
CA ALA A 33 -43.14 25.78 -22.14
C ALA A 33 -43.89 25.51 -20.81
N VAL A 34 -43.29 25.32 -19.63
CA VAL A 34 -42.36 26.21 -18.90
C VAL A 34 -41.74 25.40 -17.75
N GLY A 35 -40.46 25.63 -17.43
CA GLY A 35 -39.90 25.25 -16.11
C GLY A 35 -38.37 25.28 -16.03
N ALA A 36 -37.82 26.46 -15.69
CA ALA A 36 -36.51 26.78 -15.06
C ALA A 36 -35.33 25.80 -15.26
N ASP A 37 -34.30 26.12 -16.06
CA ASP A 37 -33.15 26.99 -15.74
C ASP A 37 -32.38 26.62 -14.46
N VAL A 38 -31.30 25.81 -14.59
CA VAL A 38 -30.03 25.93 -13.85
C VAL A 38 -28.90 25.30 -14.69
N ARG A 39 -27.81 26.06 -14.89
CA ARG A 39 -26.56 25.67 -15.58
C ARG A 39 -25.56 24.96 -14.64
N PRO A 40 -24.54 24.27 -15.18
CA PRO A 40 -23.71 23.33 -14.44
C PRO A 40 -22.47 23.99 -13.82
N SER A 41 -22.36 23.89 -12.50
CA SER A 41 -21.13 24.01 -11.73
C SER A 41 -21.36 23.26 -10.41
N ASP A 42 -20.30 22.77 -9.78
CA ASP A 42 -20.29 22.25 -8.39
C ASP A 42 -20.36 20.71 -8.23
N ALA A 43 -19.48 20.01 -8.93
CA ALA A 43 -19.08 18.64 -8.57
C ALA A 43 -17.56 18.50 -8.38
N LEU A 44 -16.91 19.57 -7.88
CA LEU A 44 -15.47 19.61 -7.63
C LEU A 44 -15.16 20.16 -6.23
N PHE A 45 -15.88 19.75 -5.19
CA PHE A 45 -15.53 20.11 -3.80
C PHE A 45 -15.91 19.08 -2.73
N ASP A 46 -16.26 17.84 -3.09
CA ASP A 46 -16.77 16.86 -2.12
C ASP A 46 -15.84 15.67 -1.82
N LEU A 47 -14.58 15.70 -2.28
CA LEU A 47 -13.59 14.63 -2.02
C LEU A 47 -12.47 15.01 -1.03
N MET A 48 -12.44 16.24 -0.51
CA MET A 48 -11.56 16.61 0.60
C MET A 48 -12.23 16.51 1.99
N GLY A 49 -13.52 16.17 2.05
CA GLY A 49 -14.31 16.15 3.30
C GLY A 49 -14.29 14.84 4.09
N VAL A 50 -13.86 13.72 3.49
CA VAL A 50 -13.96 12.39 4.12
C VAL A 50 -12.71 12.04 4.93
N CYS A 51 -11.53 12.60 4.59
CA CYS A 51 -10.30 12.35 5.36
C CYS A 51 -10.23 13.17 6.66
N PHE A 52 -10.93 14.32 6.74
CA PHE A 52 -10.89 15.19 7.92
C PHE A 52 -11.93 14.83 9.00
N ARG A 53 -12.99 14.10 8.66
CA ARG A 53 -14.10 13.81 9.59
C ARG A 53 -13.90 12.59 10.50
N VAL A 54 -12.81 11.86 10.39
CA VAL A 54 -12.40 10.84 11.38
C VAL A 54 -11.37 11.41 12.38
N PHE A 55 -10.97 12.68 12.24
CA PHE A 55 -9.85 13.26 12.99
C PHE A 55 -10.22 14.09 14.23
N LEU A 56 -11.49 14.13 14.67
CA LEU A 56 -11.90 14.98 15.79
C LEU A 56 -12.83 14.31 16.82
N THR A 57 -12.46 13.13 17.33
CA THR A 57 -13.00 12.62 18.61
C THR A 57 -11.93 11.81 19.38
N SER A 58 -10.88 12.47 19.89
CA SER A 58 -10.10 11.95 21.03
C SER A 58 -9.14 12.99 21.65
N ILE A 59 -9.60 14.22 21.89
CA ILE A 59 -8.90 15.12 22.81
C ILE A 59 -9.89 15.54 23.88
N GLY A 60 -10.09 14.61 24.82
CA GLY A 60 -10.77 14.85 26.09
C GLY A 60 -9.73 15.20 27.15
N VAL A 61 -9.57 16.49 27.39
CA VAL A 61 -8.77 17.06 28.48
C VAL A 61 -9.33 16.62 29.83
N ARG A 62 -8.50 16.01 30.69
CA ARG A 62 -8.63 16.09 32.16
C ARG A 62 -7.25 16.14 32.79
N MET A 63 -6.81 17.35 33.12
CA MET A 63 -5.70 17.63 34.02
C MET A 63 -6.30 18.22 35.29
N ALA A 64 -6.11 17.58 36.43
CA ALA A 64 -6.34 18.19 37.73
C ALA A 64 -5.52 17.47 38.82
N ALA A 65 -4.83 18.31 39.59
CA ALA A 65 -4.17 18.09 40.88
C ALA A 65 -2.90 17.20 40.85
N MET A 66 -1.75 17.78 41.16
CA MET A 66 -1.27 17.93 42.54
C MET A 66 0.05 18.74 42.55
N PHE A 67 0.45 19.14 43.76
CA PHE A 67 1.79 19.58 44.17
C PHE A 67 2.12 21.08 44.17
N THR A 68 1.56 21.72 45.19
CA THR A 68 2.29 22.57 46.15
C THR A 68 3.67 21.99 46.50
N CYS A 69 4.77 22.68 46.17
CA CYS A 69 6.02 22.72 46.96
C CYS A 69 7.13 23.59 46.32
N CYS A 70 6.85 24.85 45.98
CA CYS A 70 7.94 25.81 45.72
C CYS A 70 8.40 26.44 47.03
N LEU A 71 9.15 25.69 47.85
CA LEU A 71 9.99 26.19 48.96
C LEU A 71 10.76 24.98 49.54
N GLY A 72 12.07 24.90 49.30
CA GLY A 72 12.90 23.86 49.91
C GLY A 72 14.28 23.68 49.27
N CYS A 73 15.23 24.47 49.76
CA CYS A 73 16.68 24.37 49.73
C CYS A 73 17.35 23.00 49.46
N CYS A 74 18.47 23.06 48.72
CA CYS A 74 19.76 22.37 48.92
C CYS A 74 19.83 20.83 48.94
N GLY A 75 20.79 20.29 48.17
CA GLY A 75 21.60 19.14 48.63
C GLY A 75 21.73 17.95 47.68
N ASP A 76 22.93 17.80 47.12
CA ASP A 76 23.68 16.60 46.77
C ASP A 76 23.06 15.39 46.05
N GLY A 77 23.83 14.96 45.03
CA GLY A 77 24.06 13.55 44.73
C GLY A 77 23.08 12.92 43.74
N ALA A 78 23.46 12.89 42.46
CA ALA A 78 22.84 11.95 41.53
C ALA A 78 23.84 11.47 40.47
N SER A 79 24.30 10.24 40.71
CA SER A 79 24.54 9.18 39.72
C SER A 79 24.62 9.62 38.25
N GLY A 80 25.79 9.41 37.65
CA GLY A 80 25.97 9.40 36.21
C GLY A 80 25.12 8.29 35.58
N HIS A 81 23.86 8.58 35.28
CA HIS A 81 23.04 7.78 34.41
C HIS A 81 23.61 7.95 33.00
N ILE A 82 24.26 6.91 32.48
CA ILE A 82 24.54 6.82 31.04
C ILE A 82 23.16 6.83 30.38
N PRO A 83 22.79 7.85 29.57
CA PRO A 83 21.55 7.79 28.83
C PRO A 83 21.68 6.60 27.87
N LEU A 84 20.88 5.56 28.07
CA LEU A 84 20.73 4.48 27.11
C LEU A 84 20.27 5.14 25.81
N LYS A 85 21.16 5.19 24.82
CA LYS A 85 20.83 5.69 23.49
C LYS A 85 19.66 4.85 22.98
N GLU A 86 18.49 5.47 22.88
CA GLU A 86 17.32 4.82 22.29
C GLU A 86 17.72 4.32 20.91
N MET A 87 17.61 3.00 20.70
CA MET A 87 17.99 2.43 19.42
C MET A 87 17.03 2.97 18.37
N PRO A 88 17.53 3.45 17.22
CA PRO A 88 16.66 3.94 16.16
C PRO A 88 15.69 2.82 15.74
N THR A 89 14.43 3.17 15.58
CA THR A 89 13.38 2.27 15.12
C THR A 89 13.33 2.27 13.59
N VAL A 90 13.09 1.10 13.01
CA VAL A 90 12.90 0.98 11.57
C VAL A 90 11.50 1.49 11.22
N GLN A 91 11.42 2.44 10.28
CA GLN A 91 10.20 3.12 9.86
C GLN A 91 10.33 3.60 8.42
N LEU A 92 9.23 4.09 7.83
CA LEU A 92 9.25 4.75 6.52
C LEU A 92 10.07 6.05 6.60
N ASP A 93 10.99 6.23 5.66
CA ASP A 93 11.93 7.34 5.65
C ASP A 93 11.39 8.54 4.87
N THR A 94 11.12 9.62 5.60
CA THR A 94 10.61 10.87 5.02
C THR A 94 11.64 11.61 4.15
N HIS A 95 12.92 11.21 4.19
CA HIS A 95 13.95 11.74 3.28
C HIS A 95 14.00 10.97 1.96
N HIS A 96 13.42 9.77 1.91
CA HIS A 96 13.40 8.88 0.75
C HIS A 96 11.95 8.48 0.45
N MET A 97 11.14 9.47 0.07
CA MET A 97 9.75 9.31 -0.34
C MET A 97 9.42 10.12 -1.59
N GLY A 98 8.38 9.72 -2.31
CA GLY A 98 7.84 10.44 -3.46
C GLY A 98 7.26 11.81 -3.07
N THR A 99 7.13 12.69 -4.06
CA THR A 99 6.74 14.09 -3.88
C THR A 99 5.32 14.23 -3.31
N ASP A 100 4.40 13.39 -3.75
CA ASP A 100 2.97 13.43 -3.34
C ASP A 100 2.63 12.32 -2.33
N VAL A 101 3.66 11.75 -1.68
CA VAL A 101 3.49 10.77 -0.61
C VAL A 101 3.23 11.49 0.71
N VAL A 102 2.41 10.89 1.56
CA VAL A 102 2.11 11.38 2.90
C VAL A 102 2.39 10.26 3.90
N ILE A 103 3.27 10.54 4.87
CA ILE A 103 3.64 9.61 5.94
C ILE A 103 3.06 10.10 7.26
N VAL A 104 2.29 9.24 7.94
CA VAL A 104 1.66 9.53 9.25
C VAL A 104 1.88 8.38 10.24
N LYS A 105 1.30 8.48 11.44
CA LYS A 105 1.45 7.50 12.52
C LYS A 105 2.91 7.18 12.88
N SER A 106 3.73 8.23 13.01
CA SER A 106 5.16 8.09 13.35
C SER A 106 5.91 7.16 12.39
N GLY A 107 5.83 7.45 11.08
CA GLY A 107 6.57 6.67 10.07
C GLY A 107 5.97 5.30 9.76
N ARG A 108 4.74 5.01 10.21
CA ARG A 108 4.11 3.68 10.06
C ARG A 108 3.00 3.59 9.04
N ARG A 109 2.48 4.71 8.54
CA ARG A 109 1.38 4.73 7.56
C ARG A 109 1.77 5.56 6.36
N ILE A 110 1.49 5.03 5.18
CA ILE A 110 1.66 5.72 3.90
C ILE A 110 0.31 5.89 3.19
N CYS A 111 0.10 7.06 2.60
CA CYS A 111 -0.99 7.39 1.68
C CYS A 111 -0.51 8.43 0.65
N GLY A 112 -1.38 8.84 -0.29
CA GLY A 112 -1.03 9.77 -1.38
C GLY A 112 -0.65 9.04 -2.66
N THR A 113 0.30 9.60 -3.42
CA THR A 113 0.76 9.03 -4.70
C THR A 113 2.30 8.98 -4.73
N GLY A 114 2.87 7.78 -4.86
CA GLY A 114 4.31 7.54 -4.95
C GLY A 114 4.79 6.43 -4.00
N GLY A 115 6.12 6.28 -3.92
CA GLY A 115 6.80 5.28 -3.10
C GLY A 115 7.56 5.86 -1.91
N CYS A 116 7.92 5.00 -0.96
CA CYS A 116 8.81 5.34 0.15
C CYS A 116 9.67 4.13 0.52
N LEU A 117 10.95 4.39 0.81
CA LEU A 117 11.88 3.41 1.37
C LEU A 117 11.81 3.40 2.90
N ALA A 118 12.11 2.27 3.52
CA ALA A 118 12.41 2.28 4.96
C ALA A 118 13.78 2.92 5.23
N ASN A 119 13.99 3.39 6.46
CA ASN A 119 15.23 4.04 6.89
C ASN A 119 16.40 3.07 7.19
N ALA A 120 16.20 1.75 7.04
CA ALA A 120 17.22 0.73 7.29
C ALA A 120 17.42 -0.19 6.07
N PRO A 121 18.66 -0.38 5.60
CA PRO A 121 18.95 -1.34 4.54
C PRO A 121 18.84 -2.78 5.05
N LEU A 122 18.60 -3.71 4.13
CA LEU A 122 18.60 -5.15 4.42
C LEU A 122 20.05 -5.67 4.32
N HIS A 123 20.87 -5.43 5.36
CA HIS A 123 22.25 -5.97 5.43
C HIS A 123 22.33 -7.34 6.10
N GLN A 124 21.36 -7.68 6.94
CA GLN A 124 21.32 -8.98 7.64
C GLN A 124 20.88 -10.12 6.72
N ASN A 125 21.38 -11.34 6.98
CA ASN A 125 21.19 -12.51 6.11
C ASN A 125 19.73 -12.83 5.78
N LYS A 126 18.80 -12.59 6.72
CA LYS A 126 17.39 -12.96 6.59
C LYS A 126 16.51 -11.92 7.29
N SER A 127 15.72 -11.19 6.52
CA SER A 127 14.87 -10.11 7.01
C SER A 127 13.39 -10.41 6.78
N TYR A 128 12.55 -10.03 7.74
CA TYR A 128 11.10 -10.08 7.65
C TYR A 128 10.47 -8.73 8.00
N PHE A 129 9.45 -8.35 7.25
CA PHE A 129 8.63 -7.16 7.49
C PHE A 129 7.22 -7.37 6.94
N GLU A 130 6.24 -6.64 7.46
CA GLU A 130 4.84 -6.78 7.04
C GLU A 130 4.24 -5.44 6.63
N PHE A 131 3.23 -5.51 5.78
CA PHE A 131 2.35 -4.41 5.46
C PHE A 131 0.90 -4.83 5.61
N LYS A 132 0.12 -4.04 6.35
CA LYS A 132 -1.32 -4.19 6.46
C LYS A 132 -2.01 -3.27 5.46
N ILE A 133 -2.89 -3.83 4.65
CA ILE A 133 -3.68 -3.10 3.67
C ILE A 133 -4.86 -2.47 4.42
N GLN A 134 -4.81 -1.16 4.66
CA GLN A 134 -5.86 -0.45 5.38
C GLN A 134 -6.97 0.00 4.44
N SER A 135 -6.61 0.38 3.21
CA SER A 135 -7.55 0.61 2.12
C SER A 135 -6.86 0.24 0.81
N THR A 136 -7.56 -0.52 -0.02
CA THR A 136 -7.03 -0.94 -1.33
C THR A 136 -7.09 0.21 -2.35
N GLY A 137 -6.48 -0.01 -3.50
CA GLY A 137 -6.25 0.97 -4.56
C GLY A 137 -5.07 0.47 -5.40
N ILE A 138 -4.23 1.38 -5.88
CA ILE A 138 -2.97 1.01 -6.53
C ILE A 138 -1.86 1.00 -5.49
N TRP A 139 -1.31 -0.17 -5.20
CA TRP A 139 -0.19 -0.28 -4.27
C TRP A 139 0.78 -1.38 -4.70
N GLY A 140 1.93 -1.40 -4.04
CA GLY A 140 2.85 -2.52 -4.10
C GLY A 140 3.91 -2.43 -3.02
N ILE A 141 4.49 -3.57 -2.68
CA ILE A 141 5.46 -3.73 -1.60
C ILE A 141 6.60 -4.65 -2.06
N GLY A 142 7.79 -4.47 -1.50
CA GLY A 142 8.92 -5.36 -1.79
C GLY A 142 10.24 -4.75 -1.38
N VAL A 143 11.23 -4.84 -2.25
CA VAL A 143 12.57 -4.30 -2.03
C VAL A 143 13.01 -3.40 -3.18
N ALA A 144 13.77 -2.35 -2.87
CA ALA A 144 14.34 -1.45 -3.85
C ALA A 144 15.70 -0.90 -3.41
N THR A 145 16.52 -0.51 -4.36
CA THR A 145 17.76 0.25 -4.10
C THR A 145 17.44 1.73 -3.90
N GLN A 146 18.38 2.50 -3.33
CA GLN A 146 18.24 3.96 -3.20
C GLN A 146 18.13 4.70 -4.55
N LYS A 147 18.43 4.05 -5.67
CA LYS A 147 18.35 4.64 -7.02
C LYS A 147 16.94 4.59 -7.62
N VAL A 148 15.98 3.95 -6.94
CA VAL A 148 14.62 3.81 -7.44
C VAL A 148 13.94 5.18 -7.60
N ASN A 149 13.20 5.36 -8.69
CA ASN A 149 12.36 6.55 -8.86
C ASN A 149 11.05 6.39 -8.07
N LEU A 150 10.98 7.01 -6.89
CA LEU A 150 9.82 6.93 -5.99
C LEU A 150 8.58 7.70 -6.49
N ASN A 151 8.70 8.52 -7.53
CA ASN A 151 7.55 9.17 -8.16
C ASN A 151 6.92 8.31 -9.27
N GLN A 152 7.54 7.17 -9.62
CA GLN A 152 7.02 6.27 -10.63
C GLN A 152 6.12 5.22 -10.01
N VAL A 153 4.83 5.24 -10.37
CA VAL A 153 3.86 4.20 -10.00
C VAL A 153 3.36 3.53 -11.29
N PRO A 154 3.31 2.19 -11.37
CA PRO A 154 3.80 1.21 -10.40
C PRO A 154 5.33 1.03 -10.44
N LEU A 155 5.91 0.62 -9.31
CA LEU A 155 7.30 0.16 -9.24
C LEU A 155 7.51 -1.22 -9.92
N GLY A 156 8.76 -1.69 -9.98
CA GLY A 156 9.15 -2.93 -10.66
C GLY A 156 9.32 -2.77 -12.17
N ARG A 157 9.35 -1.53 -12.67
CA ARG A 157 9.54 -1.20 -14.10
C ARG A 157 11.00 -1.04 -14.50
N ASP A 158 11.90 -1.01 -13.52
CA ASP A 158 13.35 -0.85 -13.70
C ASP A 158 14.12 -1.90 -12.89
N THR A 159 15.44 -1.86 -12.99
CA THR A 159 16.33 -2.76 -12.23
C THR A 159 16.48 -2.36 -10.76
N ASN A 160 15.90 -1.24 -10.34
CA ASN A 160 16.11 -0.68 -9.01
C ASN A 160 15.03 -1.12 -8.02
N SER A 161 14.00 -1.84 -8.47
CA SER A 161 12.87 -2.27 -7.66
C SER A 161 12.41 -3.68 -8.03
N LEU A 162 11.99 -4.45 -7.02
CA LEU A 162 11.40 -5.76 -7.14
C LEU A 162 10.23 -5.84 -6.15
N VAL A 163 9.01 -5.86 -6.68
CA VAL A 163 7.80 -5.59 -5.90
C VAL A 163 6.65 -6.53 -6.26
N LEU A 164 5.89 -6.94 -5.25
CA LEU A 164 4.52 -7.42 -5.39
C LEU A 164 3.61 -6.21 -5.63
N ARG A 165 2.75 -6.30 -6.65
CA ARG A 165 1.71 -5.32 -6.96
C ARG A 165 0.35 -5.76 -6.42
N HIS A 166 -0.57 -4.80 -6.29
CA HIS A 166 -1.94 -5.03 -5.83
C HIS A 166 -2.72 -6.13 -6.58
N ASP A 167 -2.40 -6.39 -7.86
CA ASP A 167 -3.01 -7.45 -8.67
C ASP A 167 -2.41 -8.86 -8.44
N GLY A 168 -1.53 -8.98 -7.44
CA GLY A 168 -0.85 -10.23 -7.09
C GLY A 168 0.38 -10.54 -7.95
N SER A 169 0.73 -9.70 -8.92
CA SER A 169 1.91 -9.92 -9.76
C SER A 169 3.20 -9.41 -9.12
N VAL A 170 4.31 -10.12 -9.33
CA VAL A 170 5.63 -9.72 -8.84
C VAL A 170 6.47 -9.26 -10.02
N TYR A 171 6.93 -8.01 -9.99
CA TYR A 171 7.62 -7.37 -11.11
C TYR A 171 9.02 -6.90 -10.74
N HIS A 172 9.95 -7.08 -11.69
CA HIS A 172 11.29 -6.48 -11.67
C HIS A 172 11.77 -6.27 -13.10
N ASN A 173 12.41 -5.13 -13.36
CA ASN A 173 12.88 -4.77 -14.70
C ASN A 173 11.78 -4.83 -15.78
N ASN A 174 10.56 -4.45 -15.40
CA ASN A 174 9.36 -4.52 -16.25
C ASN A 174 8.99 -5.93 -16.73
N GLU A 175 9.50 -6.96 -16.06
CA GLU A 175 9.18 -8.36 -16.32
C GLU A 175 8.44 -8.96 -15.12
N GLU A 176 7.37 -9.69 -15.39
CA GLU A 176 6.68 -10.48 -14.39
C GLU A 176 7.56 -11.67 -13.99
N LYS A 177 8.02 -11.68 -12.74
CA LYS A 177 8.87 -12.74 -12.19
C LYS A 177 8.06 -13.89 -11.61
N ASN A 178 6.92 -13.56 -11.01
CA ASN A 178 6.01 -14.53 -10.40
C ASN A 178 4.62 -13.90 -10.22
N ARG A 179 3.64 -14.69 -9.79
CA ARG A 179 2.28 -14.23 -9.52
C ARG A 179 1.62 -15.06 -8.42
N LEU A 180 0.92 -14.38 -7.52
CA LEU A 180 0.09 -15.03 -6.50
C LEU A 180 -1.08 -15.77 -7.17
N PRO A 181 -1.51 -16.92 -6.63
CA PRO A 181 -2.72 -17.60 -7.10
C PRO A 181 -3.94 -16.67 -7.08
N ALA A 182 -4.81 -16.78 -8.08
CA ALA A 182 -5.98 -15.89 -8.22
C ALA A 182 -6.96 -15.93 -7.04
N ASN A 183 -6.99 -17.05 -6.29
CA ASN A 183 -7.80 -17.20 -5.07
C ASN A 183 -7.15 -16.61 -3.80
N SER A 184 -5.97 -16.01 -3.94
CA SER A 184 -5.15 -15.50 -2.84
C SER A 184 -4.66 -14.08 -3.15
N LEU A 185 -5.48 -13.29 -3.86
CA LEU A 185 -5.20 -11.88 -4.10
C LEU A 185 -5.42 -11.08 -2.80
N PRO A 186 -4.42 -10.30 -2.35
CA PRO A 186 -4.53 -9.52 -1.11
C PRO A 186 -5.72 -8.55 -1.14
N GLN A 187 -6.49 -8.53 -0.06
CA GLN A 187 -7.67 -7.68 0.12
C GLN A 187 -7.45 -6.64 1.22
N GLU A 188 -8.37 -5.69 1.32
CA GLU A 188 -8.40 -4.77 2.45
C GLU A 188 -8.54 -5.53 3.78
N GLY A 189 -7.71 -5.16 4.76
CA GLY A 189 -7.60 -5.82 6.05
C GLY A 189 -6.50 -6.87 6.11
N ASP A 190 -6.06 -7.41 4.98
CA ASP A 190 -5.01 -8.43 4.92
C ASP A 190 -3.64 -7.88 5.33
N ILE A 191 -2.81 -8.79 5.82
CA ILE A 191 -1.42 -8.54 6.17
C ILE A 191 -0.53 -9.31 5.19
N VAL A 192 0.28 -8.58 4.44
CA VAL A 192 1.25 -9.15 3.52
C VAL A 192 2.62 -9.11 4.18
N GLY A 193 3.17 -10.29 4.46
CA GLY A 193 4.53 -10.48 4.96
C GLY A 193 5.51 -10.67 3.82
N VAL A 194 6.70 -10.11 3.96
CA VAL A 194 7.79 -10.22 2.99
C VAL A 194 9.03 -10.73 3.71
N THR A 195 9.59 -11.83 3.22
CA THR A 195 10.92 -12.29 3.59
C THR A 195 11.92 -11.94 2.51
N TYR A 196 13.14 -11.58 2.87
CA TYR A 196 14.25 -11.39 1.94
C TYR A 196 15.55 -11.91 2.54
N ASP A 197 16.30 -12.70 1.77
CA ASP A 197 17.52 -13.39 2.24
C ASP A 197 18.80 -13.03 1.47
N HIS A 198 18.82 -11.84 0.86
CA HIS A 198 19.84 -11.36 -0.10
C HIS A 198 19.82 -12.01 -1.48
N VAL A 199 19.13 -13.14 -1.66
CA VAL A 199 19.05 -13.83 -2.95
C VAL A 199 17.67 -13.63 -3.57
N GLU A 200 16.63 -13.89 -2.79
CA GLU A 200 15.24 -13.79 -3.24
C GLU A 200 14.34 -13.17 -2.17
N LEU A 201 13.24 -12.56 -2.63
CA LEU A 201 12.09 -12.33 -1.75
C LEU A 201 11.14 -13.51 -1.83
N ASN A 202 10.34 -13.68 -0.78
CA ASN A 202 9.17 -14.53 -0.79
C ASN A 202 8.02 -13.87 -0.03
N LEU A 203 6.79 -14.26 -0.37
CA LEU A 203 5.57 -13.59 0.05
C LEU A 203 4.73 -14.46 1.00
N TYR A 204 4.13 -13.81 1.99
CA TYR A 204 3.22 -14.40 2.95
C TYR A 204 1.94 -13.58 2.95
N LEU A 205 0.78 -14.25 3.05
CA LEU A 205 -0.52 -13.60 3.21
C LEU A 205 -1.15 -14.11 4.49
N ASN A 206 -1.43 -13.22 5.43
CA ASN A 206 -1.98 -13.53 6.75
C ASN A 206 -1.19 -14.65 7.47
N GLY A 207 0.15 -14.57 7.40
CA GLY A 207 1.08 -15.55 7.98
C GLY A 207 1.24 -16.85 7.19
N LYS A 208 0.47 -17.08 6.12
CA LYS A 208 0.60 -18.25 5.26
C LYS A 208 1.61 -17.99 4.15
N ASN A 209 2.58 -18.90 3.98
CA ASN A 209 3.53 -18.83 2.87
C ASN A 209 2.80 -19.02 1.52
N MET A 210 3.03 -18.10 0.58
CA MET A 210 2.43 -18.14 -0.75
C MET A 210 3.26 -18.91 -1.77
N HIS A 211 4.47 -19.35 -1.41
CA HIS A 211 5.42 -20.04 -2.29
C HIS A 211 5.62 -19.29 -3.62
N CYS A 212 5.78 -17.97 -3.52
CA CYS A 212 5.89 -17.06 -4.65
C CYS A 212 7.23 -16.32 -4.57
N PRO A 213 8.37 -17.04 -4.73
CA PRO A 213 9.68 -16.43 -4.67
C PRO A 213 9.96 -15.58 -5.91
N ALA A 214 10.75 -14.53 -5.76
CA ALA A 214 11.25 -13.73 -6.88
C ALA A 214 12.63 -13.15 -6.58
N SER A 215 13.46 -13.03 -7.61
CA SER A 215 14.85 -12.58 -7.50
C SER A 215 15.25 -11.69 -8.68
N GLY A 216 16.49 -11.18 -8.66
CA GLY A 216 17.09 -10.44 -9.76
C GLY A 216 17.60 -9.05 -9.39
N ILE A 217 17.07 -8.46 -8.32
CA ILE A 217 17.56 -7.19 -7.80
C ILE A 217 18.98 -7.34 -7.23
N ARG A 218 19.82 -6.31 -7.40
CA ARG A 218 21.22 -6.30 -6.99
C ARG A 218 21.58 -5.02 -6.26
N GLY A 219 22.60 -5.10 -5.41
CA GLY A 219 23.09 -3.99 -4.59
C GLY A 219 22.41 -3.92 -3.23
N THR A 220 22.70 -2.86 -2.49
CA THR A 220 22.05 -2.59 -1.19
C THR A 220 20.59 -2.25 -1.41
N VAL A 221 19.70 -3.04 -0.82
CA VAL A 221 18.25 -2.87 -0.93
C VAL A 221 17.64 -2.50 0.41
N PHE A 222 16.48 -1.85 0.33
CA PHE A 222 15.65 -1.39 1.42
C PHE A 222 14.24 -1.93 1.20
N PRO A 223 13.45 -2.18 2.25
CA PRO A 223 12.01 -2.32 2.10
C PRO A 223 11.44 -1.11 1.37
N VAL A 224 10.56 -1.36 0.42
CA VAL A 224 9.85 -0.31 -0.32
C VAL A 224 8.36 -0.58 -0.33
N VAL A 225 7.59 0.48 -0.27
CA VAL A 225 6.14 0.49 -0.49
C VAL A 225 5.80 1.62 -1.43
N TYR A 226 4.81 1.43 -2.31
CA TYR A 226 4.19 2.52 -3.05
C TYR A 226 2.67 2.45 -2.96
N VAL A 227 2.04 3.61 -3.08
CA VAL A 227 0.59 3.81 -3.03
C VAL A 227 0.19 4.83 -4.10
N ASP A 228 -1.03 4.68 -4.59
CA ASP A 228 -1.74 5.58 -5.49
C ASP A 228 -3.23 5.18 -5.46
N ASP A 229 -4.10 5.97 -6.10
CA ASP A 229 -5.55 5.75 -6.16
C ASP A 229 -6.17 5.49 -4.76
N SER A 230 -5.88 6.40 -3.83
CA SER A 230 -6.36 6.39 -2.44
C SER A 230 -5.92 5.19 -1.58
N ALA A 231 -4.96 4.37 -2.03
CA ALA A 231 -4.45 3.25 -1.24
C ALA A 231 -3.80 3.74 0.07
N ILE A 232 -4.03 3.00 1.16
CA ILE A 232 -3.46 3.27 2.48
C ILE A 232 -2.87 1.99 3.04
N LEU A 233 -1.57 2.00 3.33
CA LEU A 233 -0.85 0.85 3.90
C LEU A 233 -0.21 1.23 5.24
N ASP A 234 -0.25 0.32 6.20
CA ASP A 234 0.51 0.40 7.45
C ASP A 234 1.69 -0.57 7.41
N CYS A 235 2.90 -0.12 7.74
CA CYS A 235 4.07 -0.98 7.83
C CYS A 235 4.34 -1.47 9.25
N GLN A 236 4.87 -2.68 9.32
CA GLN A 236 5.27 -3.37 10.54
C GLN A 236 6.70 -3.89 10.37
N PHE A 237 7.67 -3.19 10.96
CA PHE A 237 9.09 -3.59 10.93
C PHE A 237 9.56 -4.25 12.23
N SER A 238 8.78 -4.14 13.30
CA SER A 238 8.90 -4.86 14.58
C SER A 238 7.51 -5.31 15.02
N ASP A 239 7.34 -6.07 16.11
CA ASP A 239 6.01 -6.34 16.69
C ASP A 239 4.96 -6.85 15.68
N PHE A 240 5.34 -7.87 14.92
CA PHE A 240 4.56 -8.39 13.79
C PHE A 240 3.18 -8.92 14.20
N TYR A 241 2.22 -8.84 13.28
CA TYR A 241 0.91 -9.48 13.43
C TYR A 241 1.03 -11.01 13.36
N HIS A 242 1.95 -11.51 12.54
CA HIS A 242 2.25 -12.92 12.43
C HIS A 242 3.70 -13.19 12.85
N THR A 243 3.92 -14.34 13.51
CA THR A 243 5.27 -14.77 13.88
C THR A 243 6.14 -14.85 12.63
N ALA A 244 7.32 -14.21 12.69
CA ALA A 244 8.28 -14.24 11.59
C ALA A 244 8.61 -15.70 11.20
N PRO A 245 8.75 -16.01 9.90
CA PRO A 245 9.11 -17.35 9.45
C PRO A 245 10.46 -17.81 10.03
N HIS A 246 10.64 -19.12 10.20
CA HIS A 246 11.82 -19.69 10.85
C HIS A 246 13.13 -19.19 10.22
N GLY A 247 14.00 -18.61 11.05
CA GLY A 247 15.30 -18.07 10.66
C GLY A 247 15.25 -16.67 10.04
N PHE A 248 14.08 -16.05 9.91
CA PHE A 248 13.93 -14.65 9.53
C PHE A 248 13.60 -13.79 10.76
N GLU A 249 14.18 -12.60 10.79
CA GLU A 249 14.04 -11.69 11.93
C GLU A 249 13.68 -10.28 11.45
N LYS A 250 13.26 -9.43 12.39
CA LYS A 250 13.04 -8.01 12.13
C LYS A 250 14.30 -7.34 11.60
N ILE A 251 14.14 -6.23 10.90
CA ILE A 251 15.26 -5.46 10.38
C ILE A 251 16.00 -4.80 11.53
N LEU A 252 17.32 -4.99 11.58
CA LEU A 252 18.21 -4.38 12.55
C LEU A 252 19.09 -3.31 11.87
N PHE A 253 19.31 -2.20 12.56
CA PHE A 253 20.38 -1.29 12.19
C PHE A 253 21.73 -1.94 12.50
N GLU A 254 22.71 -1.76 11.61
CA GLU A 254 24.09 -2.13 11.93
C GLU A 254 24.54 -1.34 13.16
N GLN A 255 24.94 -2.06 14.21
CA GLN A 255 25.66 -1.45 15.32
C GLN A 255 27.07 -1.15 14.81
N GLN A 256 27.40 0.14 14.70
CA GLN A 256 28.80 0.55 14.56
C GLN A 256 29.53 0.16 15.86
N ILE A 257 30.22 -0.97 15.84
CA ILE A 257 31.25 -1.29 16.82
C ILE A 257 32.44 -0.38 16.53
N PHE A 258 32.68 0.58 17.43
CA PHE A 258 33.85 1.46 17.42
C PHE A 258 35.10 0.73 17.91
#